data_AF-A0A3M2ZHA7-F1
#
_entry.id   AF-A0A3M2ZHA7-F1
#
_cell.length_a   1.000
_cell.length_b   1.000
_cell.length_c   1.000
_cell.angle_alpha   90.00
_cell.angle_beta   90.00
_cell.angle_gamma   90.00
#
_symmetry.space_group_name_H-M   'P 1'
#
loop_
_entity.id
_entity.type
_entity.pdbx_description
1 polymer ?
#
loop_
_entity_poly.entity_id
_entity_poly.type
_entity_poly.pdbx_seq_one_letter_code
_entity_poly.pdbx_strand_id
1 'polypeptide(L)' 'EGQQVKAGQTIAEMGSTGTDRVKLHFEIRRQGKPVDPLGFLPRR' A
#
# COMPACT_ATOMS: atom_id res chain seq x y z
N GLU A 1 10.90 -10.53 -1.69
CA GLU A 1 10.32 -9.75 -2.82
C GLU A 1 9.58 -10.69 -3.77
N GLY A 2 8.64 -10.18 -4.56
CA GLY A 2 7.94 -10.97 -5.59
C GLY A 2 6.65 -11.69 -5.14
N GLN A 3 6.10 -11.34 -3.97
CA GLN A 3 4.82 -11.91 -3.54
C GLN A 3 3.69 -11.39 -4.44
N GLN A 4 3.00 -12.31 -5.14
CA GLN A 4 1.75 -11.99 -5.82
C GLN A 4 0.64 -11.85 -4.77
N VAL A 5 -0.03 -10.70 -4.76
CA VAL A 5 -1.10 -10.39 -3.80
C VAL A 5 -2.42 -10.20 -4.54
N LYS A 6 -3.54 -10.58 -3.90
CA LYS A 6 -4.89 -10.40 -4.45
C LYS A 6 -5.62 -9.26 -3.75
N ALA A 7 -6.63 -8.68 -4.41
CA ALA A 7 -7.51 -7.70 -3.78
C ALA A 7 -8.14 -8.28 -2.51
N GLY A 8 -8.10 -7.52 -1.40
CA GLY A 8 -8.62 -7.94 -0.09
C GLY A 8 -7.67 -8.82 0.73
N GLN A 9 -6.50 -9.20 0.22
CA GLN A 9 -5.51 -9.95 0.99
C GLN A 9 -4.87 -9.06 2.06
N THR A 10 -4.83 -9.53 3.31
CA THR A 10 -4.03 -8.91 4.37
C THR A 10 -2.55 -9.13 4.07
N ILE A 11 -1.81 -8.04 3.94
CA ILE A 11 -0.36 -8.05 3.59
C ILE A 11 0.52 -7.46 4.69
N ALA A 12 -0.08 -6.75 5.65
CA ALA A 12 0.60 -6.13 6.78
C ALA A 12 -0.40 -5.73 7.86
N GLU A 13 0.10 -5.54 9.08
CA GLU A 13 -0.59 -4.83 10.14
C GLU A 13 -0.06 -3.38 10.22
N MET A 14 -0.89 -2.45 10.70
CA MET A 14 -0.45 -1.08 10.90
C MET A 14 0.57 -1.01 12.04
N GLY A 15 1.62 -0.21 11.85
CA GLY A 15 2.66 -0.01 12.86
C GLY A 15 3.24 1.39 12.81
N SER A 16 4.25 1.64 13.64
CA SER A 16 4.95 2.93 13.73
C SER A 16 6.44 2.86 13.40
N THR A 17 6.92 1.77 12.80
CA THR A 17 8.32 1.63 12.41
C THR A 17 8.71 2.75 11.43
N GLY A 18 9.72 3.56 11.79
CA GLY A 18 10.22 4.66 10.94
C GLY A 18 9.32 5.89 10.89
N THR A 19 8.38 6.05 11.83
CA THR A 19 7.49 7.21 11.91
C THR A 19 7.14 7.53 13.37
N ASP A 20 6.64 8.75 13.60
CA ASP A 20 6.17 9.26 14.89
C ASP A 20 4.77 8.77 15.34
N ARG A 21 4.02 8.12 14.45
CA ARG A 21 2.63 7.68 14.69
C ARG A 21 2.29 6.41 13.94
N VAL A 22 1.36 5.62 14.48
CA VAL A 22 0.83 4.43 13.79
C VAL A 22 0.14 4.86 12.51
N LYS A 23 0.66 4.42 11.36
CA LYS A 23 0.07 4.72 10.05
C LYS A 23 0.43 3.63 9.05
N LEU A 24 -0.41 3.47 8.03
CA LEU A 24 -0.09 2.66 6.86
C LEU A 24 0.29 3.59 5.70
N HIS A 25 1.52 3.45 5.20
CA HIS A 25 1.95 4.13 3.98
C HIS A 25 1.88 3.13 2.82
N PHE A 26 1.19 3.50 1.75
CA PHE A 26 1.09 2.71 0.52
C PHE A 26 1.55 3.53 -0.68
N GLU A 27 2.28 2.88 -1.60
CA GLU A 27 2.66 3.43 -2.89
C GLU A 27 2.23 2.43 -3.98
N ILE A 28 1.63 2.93 -5.07
CA ILE A 28 1.32 2.14 -6.25
C ILE A 28 2.30 2.53 -7.35
N ARG A 29 2.94 1.53 -7.97
CA ARG A 29 3.87 1.73 -9.09
C ARG A 29 3.38 1.06 -10.36
N ARG A 30 3.46 1.78 -11.48
CA ARG A 30 3.26 1.24 -12.83
C ARG A 30 4.55 1.42 -13.61
N GLN A 31 5.11 0.30 -14.10
CA GLN A 31 6.40 0.31 -14.83
C GLN A 31 7.52 1.00 -14.02
N GLY A 32 7.55 0.77 -12.71
CA GLY A 32 8.54 1.35 -11.80
C GLY A 32 8.31 2.82 -11.41
N LYS A 33 7.33 3.51 -12.01
CA LYS A 33 6.99 4.90 -11.67
C LYS A 33 5.83 4.95 -10.67
N PRO A 34 5.91 5.76 -9.59
CA PRO A 34 4.79 5.97 -8.69
C PRO A 34 3.64 6.65 -9.43
N VAL A 35 2.42 6.22 -9.14
CA VAL A 35 1.17 6.80 -9.66
C VAL A 35 0.24 7.17 -8.51
N ASP A 36 -0.69 8.10 -8.75
CA ASP A 36 -1.70 8.47 -7.76
C ASP A 36 -2.53 7.23 -7.38
N PRO A 37 -2.47 6.78 -6.11
CA PRO A 37 -3.13 5.55 -5.72
C PRO A 37 -4.63 5.72 -5.50
N LEU A 38 -5.17 6.95 -5.36
CA LEU A 38 -6.59 7.19 -5.11
C LEU A 38 -7.49 6.67 -6.24
N GLY A 39 -6.97 6.58 -7.47
CA GLY A 39 -7.68 5.99 -8.61
C GLY A 39 -7.81 4.47 -8.59
N PHE A 40 -7.07 3.78 -7.70
CA PHE A 40 -7.04 2.32 -7.59
C PHE A 40 -7.68 1.81 -6.30
N LEU A 41 -8.00 2.71 -5.37
CA LEU A 41 -8.67 2.34 -4.14
C LEU A 41 -10.16 2.13 -4.40
N PRO A 42 -10.77 1.09 -3.78
CA PRO A 42 -12.21 0.93 -3.85
C PRO A 42 -12.90 2.19 -3.30
N ARG A 43 -14.00 2.58 -3.94
CA ARG A 43 -14.89 3.62 -3.40
C ARG A 43 -15.41 3.13 -2.05
N ARG A 44 -15.32 3.98 -1.04
CA ARG A 44 -15.75 3.69 0.34
C ARG A 44 -17.24 3.35 0.41
#